data_AF-A0A355T7H8-F1
#
_entry.id   AF-A0A355T7H8-F1
#
_cell.length_a   1.000
_cell.length_b   1.000
_cell.length_c   1.000
_cell.angle_alpha   90.00
_cell.angle_beta   90.00
_cell.angle_gamma   90.00
#
_symmetry.space_group_name_H-M   'P 1'
#
loop_
_entity.id
_entity.type
_entity.pdbx_description
1 polymer ?
#
loop_
_entity_poly.entity_id
_entity_poly.type
_entity_poly.pdbx_seq_one_letter_code
_entity_poly.pdbx_strand_id
1 'polypeptide(L)'
;MLYIERWKSTLIAFAVVFGILYAMPNLLDKKTVTWMQENLPSFLPTQTVNLGLDLRGGSHLLLEVEINAVVKEKMQALLDQTRRDFRKGKIGYKGLSLVSGALHFELTDLDKEDAARKILREIDRSLEVESSGKSMMVRMSEKSI
;
A
#
# COMPACT_ATOMS: atom_id res chain seq x y z
N MET A 1 56.77 -4.36 11.43
CA MET A 1 56.30 -2.96 11.40
C MET A 1 56.24 -2.53 9.95
N LEU A 2 55.07 -2.21 9.42
CA LEU A 2 54.90 -1.78 8.02
C LEU A 2 55.52 -0.39 7.86
N TYR A 3 56.74 -0.32 7.33
CA TYR A 3 57.40 0.94 6.99
C TYR A 3 56.79 1.44 5.66
N ILE A 4 55.70 2.20 5.75
CA ILE A 4 55.08 2.84 4.59
C ILE A 4 55.79 4.17 4.36
N GLU A 5 56.43 4.32 3.20
CA GLU A 5 57.07 5.56 2.80
C GLU A 5 56.03 6.69 2.66
N ARG A 6 56.36 7.90 3.13
CA ARG A 6 55.41 9.02 3.26
C ARG A 6 54.70 9.36 1.93
N TRP A 7 55.39 9.24 0.79
CA TRP A 7 54.80 9.43 -0.55
C TRP A 7 53.69 8.41 -0.86
N LYS A 8 53.91 7.12 -0.53
CA LYS A 8 52.91 6.07 -0.71
C LYS A 8 51.69 6.34 0.16
N SER A 9 51.91 6.81 1.39
CA SER A 9 50.81 7.21 2.29
C SER A 9 50.00 8.38 1.73
N THR A 10 50.64 9.41 1.17
CA THR A 10 49.95 10.55 0.55
C THR A 10 49.13 10.10 -0.67
N LEU A 11 49.69 9.21 -1.50
CA LEU A 11 49.01 8.67 -2.68
C LEU A 11 47.77 7.85 -2.27
N ILE A 12 47.90 6.99 -1.26
CA ILE A 12 46.79 6.21 -0.72
C ILE A 12 45.70 7.14 -0.15
N ALA A 13 46.08 8.16 0.62
CA ALA A 13 45.12 9.11 1.17
C ALA A 13 44.36 9.85 0.06
N PHE A 14 45.05 10.26 -1.00
CA PHE A 14 44.43 10.90 -2.16
C PHE A 14 43.45 9.95 -2.86
N ALA A 15 43.84 8.71 -3.13
CA ALA A 15 42.97 7.72 -3.75
C ALA A 15 41.70 7.46 -2.92
N VAL A 16 41.81 7.39 -1.60
CA VAL A 16 40.65 7.21 -0.70
C VAL A 16 39.71 8.42 -0.75
N VAL A 17 40.26 9.65 -0.69
CA VAL A 17 39.45 10.87 -0.77
C VAL A 17 38.71 10.96 -2.11
N PHE A 18 39.37 10.64 -3.21
CA PHE A 18 38.74 10.62 -4.53
C PHE A 18 37.66 9.52 -4.63
N GLY A 19 37.90 8.35 -4.04
CA GLY A 19 36.90 7.28 -3.97
C GLY A 19 35.65 7.70 -3.21
N ILE A 20 35.80 8.40 -2.07
CA ILE A 20 34.67 8.92 -1.28
C ILE A 20 33.90 9.97 -2.08
N LEU A 21 34.61 10.91 -2.73
CA LEU A 21 33.97 11.93 -3.57
C LEU A 21 33.18 11.32 -4.73
N TYR A 22 33.70 10.25 -5.35
CA TYR A 22 33.02 9.55 -6.44
C TYR A 22 31.80 8.74 -5.95
N ALA A 23 31.83 8.23 -4.73
CA ALA A 23 30.72 7.50 -4.12
C ALA A 23 29.64 8.43 -3.54
N MET A 24 29.96 9.69 -3.27
CA MET A 24 29.09 10.68 -2.63
C MET A 24 27.71 10.83 -3.30
N PRO A 25 27.56 10.87 -4.63
CA PRO A 25 26.25 11.00 -5.28
C PRO A 25 25.30 9.84 -4.98
N ASN A 26 25.82 8.65 -4.68
CA ASN A 26 25.00 7.48 -4.38
C ASN A 26 24.32 7.56 -3.00
N LEU A 27 24.80 8.44 -2.11
CA LEU A 27 24.26 8.64 -0.76
C LEU A 27 23.26 9.80 -0.69
N LEU A 28 23.13 10.58 -1.77
CA LEU A 28 22.29 11.78 -1.82
C LEU A 28 20.93 11.48 -2.45
N ASP A 29 19.91 12.21 -1.99
CA ASP A 29 18.56 12.13 -2.55
C ASP A 29 18.53 12.53 -4.03
N LYS A 30 17.59 11.93 -4.77
CA LYS A 30 17.42 12.13 -6.22
C LYS A 30 17.37 13.62 -6.61
N LYS A 31 16.75 14.48 -5.78
CA LYS A 31 16.66 15.93 -6.00
C LYS A 31 18.02 16.63 -5.95
N THR A 32 18.86 16.25 -5.00
CA THR A 32 20.21 16.81 -4.83
C THR A 32 21.14 16.33 -5.93
N VAL A 33 21.00 15.08 -6.37
CA VAL A 33 21.75 14.52 -7.51
C VAL A 33 21.39 15.24 -8.82
N THR A 34 20.10 15.49 -9.10
CA THR A 34 19.69 16.20 -10.31
C THR A 34 20.18 17.65 -10.32
N TRP A 35 20.08 18.38 -9.21
CA TRP A 35 20.67 19.72 -9.09
C TRP A 35 22.17 19.72 -9.34
N MET A 36 22.87 18.70 -8.81
CA MET A 36 24.31 18.53 -9.02
C MET A 36 24.64 18.25 -10.49
N GLN A 37 23.87 17.42 -11.18
CA GLN A 37 24.03 17.15 -12.61
C GLN A 37 23.82 18.39 -13.48
N GLU A 38 22.93 19.29 -13.09
CA GLU A 38 22.62 20.51 -13.85
C GLU A 38 23.60 21.66 -13.59
N ASN A 39 24.14 21.76 -12.37
CA ASN A 39 24.96 22.90 -11.94
C ASN A 39 26.47 22.61 -11.87
N LEU A 40 26.90 21.34 -11.93
CA LEU A 40 28.32 21.00 -11.98
C LEU A 40 28.78 20.70 -13.42
N PRO A 41 30.02 21.08 -13.77
CA PRO A 41 30.64 20.75 -15.05
C PRO A 41 30.81 19.22 -15.24
N SER A 42 30.76 18.78 -16.49
CA SER A 42 30.69 17.37 -16.92
C SER A 42 31.86 16.46 -16.50
N PHE A 43 32.94 17.03 -15.93
CA PHE A 43 34.08 16.26 -15.42
C PHE A 43 33.88 15.75 -13.98
N LEU A 44 32.87 16.27 -13.26
CA LEU A 44 32.57 15.81 -11.90
C LEU A 44 31.71 14.56 -11.91
N PRO A 45 31.94 13.61 -10.99
CA PRO A 45 31.19 12.36 -10.94
C PRO A 45 29.80 12.64 -10.38
N THR A 46 28.86 12.95 -11.27
CA THR A 46 27.45 13.21 -10.93
C THR A 46 26.55 12.03 -11.27
N GLN A 47 27.12 10.94 -11.80
CA GLN A 47 26.39 9.73 -12.16
C GLN A 47 26.20 8.84 -10.93
N THR A 48 24.95 8.61 -10.56
CA THR A 48 24.59 7.56 -9.62
C THR A 48 24.63 6.20 -10.31
N VAL A 49 25.05 5.16 -9.60
CA VAL A 49 24.99 3.78 -10.10
C VAL A 49 23.54 3.41 -10.39
N ASN A 50 23.29 2.78 -11.54
CA ASN A 50 21.97 2.25 -11.86
C ASN A 50 21.58 1.17 -10.85
N LEU A 51 20.76 1.52 -9.85
CA LEU A 51 20.21 0.56 -8.91
C LEU A 51 19.43 -0.51 -9.68
N GLY A 52 19.63 -1.79 -9.36
CA GLY A 52 18.91 -2.90 -9.98
C GLY A 52 17.39 -2.84 -9.73
N LEU A 53 16.61 -3.67 -10.43
CA LEU A 53 15.14 -3.72 -10.33
C LEU A 53 14.61 -3.88 -8.89
N ASP A 54 15.33 -4.65 -8.08
CA ASP A 54 15.01 -4.90 -6.67
C ASP A 54 15.12 -3.63 -5.81
N LEU A 55 16.14 -2.81 -6.07
CA LEU A 55 16.37 -1.53 -5.39
C LEU A 55 15.63 -0.35 -6.04
N ARG A 56 15.00 -0.55 -7.20
CA ARG A 56 14.13 0.43 -7.88
C ARG A 56 12.65 0.28 -7.53
N GLY A 57 12.28 -0.68 -6.68
CA GLY A 57 10.89 -0.87 -6.24
C GLY A 57 10.02 -1.67 -7.21
N GLY A 58 10.59 -2.55 -8.04
CA GLY A 58 9.82 -3.40 -8.97
C GLY A 58 8.89 -4.41 -8.29
N SER A 59 9.13 -4.76 -7.03
CA SER A 59 8.30 -5.69 -6.24
C SER A 59 7.04 -5.04 -5.66
N HIS A 60 7.05 -3.74 -5.39
CA HIS A 60 5.91 -3.02 -4.83
C HIS A 60 4.74 -2.93 -5.83
N LEU A 61 5.04 -2.77 -7.12
CA LEU A 61 4.03 -2.67 -8.18
C LEU A 61 3.29 -3.98 -8.43
N LEU A 62 3.97 -5.13 -8.27
CA LEU A 62 3.32 -6.45 -8.35
C LEU A 62 2.47 -6.73 -7.10
N LEU A 63 2.97 -6.38 -5.91
CA LEU A 63 2.24 -6.56 -4.66
C LEU A 63 0.95 -5.73 -4.61
N GLU A 64 0.98 -4.49 -5.10
CA GLU A 64 -0.18 -3.59 -5.13
C GLU A 64 -1.30 -4.10 -6.07
N VAL A 65 -0.93 -4.73 -7.21
CA VAL A 65 -1.90 -5.32 -8.14
C VAL A 65 -2.58 -6.55 -7.53
N GLU A 66 -1.82 -7.39 -6.81
CA GLU A 66 -2.38 -8.57 -6.14
C GLU A 66 -3.29 -8.19 -4.96
N ILE A 67 -2.93 -7.17 -4.17
CA ILE A 67 -3.75 -6.72 -3.03
C ILE A 67 -5.14 -6.25 -3.49
N ASN A 68 -5.21 -5.46 -4.56
CA ASN A 68 -6.50 -4.97 -5.08
C ASN A 68 -7.41 -6.11 -5.56
N ALA A 69 -6.84 -7.14 -6.18
CA ALA A 69 -7.58 -8.33 -6.59
C ALA A 69 -8.12 -9.11 -5.37
N VAL A 70 -7.28 -9.31 -4.35
CA VAL A 70 -7.64 -9.99 -3.11
C VAL A 70 -8.73 -9.24 -2.33
N VAL A 71 -8.63 -7.92 -2.23
CA VAL A 71 -9.66 -7.08 -1.58
C VAL A 71 -11.00 -7.22 -2.32
N LYS A 72 -10.98 -7.14 -3.65
CA LYS A 72 -12.20 -7.30 -4.46
C LYS A 72 -12.84 -8.68 -4.27
N GLU A 73 -12.04 -9.74 -4.25
CA GLU A 73 -12.53 -11.11 -4.01
C GLU A 73 -13.16 -11.24 -2.62
N LYS A 74 -12.51 -10.71 -1.58
CA LYS A 74 -13.06 -10.68 -0.23
C LYS A 74 -14.40 -9.95 -0.15
N MET A 75 -14.51 -8.78 -0.77
CA MET A 75 -15.76 -8.00 -0.77
C MET A 75 -16.88 -8.73 -1.52
N GLN A 76 -16.55 -9.42 -2.61
CA GLN A 76 -17.52 -10.23 -3.35
C GLN A 76 -18.00 -11.43 -2.53
N ALA A 77 -17.09 -12.12 -1.84
CA ALA A 77 -17.42 -13.22 -0.94
C ALA A 77 -18.33 -12.76 0.21
N LEU A 78 -18.05 -11.58 0.78
CA LEU A 78 -18.86 -10.97 1.83
C LEU A 78 -20.29 -10.66 1.35
N LEU A 79 -20.42 -10.12 0.14
CA LEU A 79 -21.71 -9.86 -0.50
C LEU A 79 -22.50 -11.16 -0.71
N ASP A 80 -21.86 -12.20 -1.23
CA ASP A 80 -22.52 -13.49 -1.45
C ASP A 80 -22.91 -14.18 -0.14
N GLN A 81 -22.09 -14.06 0.91
CA GLN A 81 -22.43 -14.56 2.24
C GLN A 81 -23.61 -13.81 2.85
N THR A 82 -23.63 -12.48 2.76
CA THR A 82 -24.74 -11.64 3.20
C THR A 82 -26.04 -12.03 2.50
N ARG A 83 -26.01 -12.26 1.18
CA ARG A 83 -27.18 -12.77 0.43
C ARG A 83 -27.70 -14.08 0.97
N ARG A 84 -26.80 -15.04 1.22
CA ARG A 84 -27.16 -16.38 1.70
C ARG A 84 -27.81 -16.31 3.08
N ASP A 85 -27.22 -15.55 4.01
CA ASP A 85 -27.68 -15.53 5.39
C ASP A 85 -28.93 -14.66 5.57
N PHE A 86 -29.09 -13.56 4.82
CA PHE A 86 -30.35 -12.83 4.76
C PHE A 86 -31.49 -13.69 4.21
N ARG A 87 -31.22 -14.55 3.23
CA ARG A 87 -32.22 -15.51 2.72
C ARG A 87 -32.59 -16.56 3.77
N LYS A 88 -31.62 -17.11 4.51
CA LYS A 88 -31.88 -18.05 5.62
C LYS A 88 -32.70 -17.40 6.74
N GLY A 89 -32.38 -16.15 7.07
CA GLY A 89 -33.08 -15.35 8.08
C GLY A 89 -34.43 -14.78 7.63
N LYS A 90 -34.87 -15.06 6.39
CA LYS A 90 -36.09 -14.49 5.77
C LYS A 90 -36.15 -12.96 5.88
N ILE A 91 -34.99 -12.31 5.70
CA ILE A 91 -34.87 -10.85 5.69
C ILE A 91 -35.04 -10.36 4.26
N GLY A 92 -36.05 -9.52 4.03
CA GLY A 92 -36.31 -8.91 2.72
C GLY A 92 -35.39 -7.71 2.50
N TYR A 93 -34.60 -7.73 1.43
CA TYR A 93 -33.70 -6.64 1.05
C TYR A 93 -33.83 -6.30 -0.43
N LYS A 94 -33.52 -5.05 -0.78
CA LYS A 94 -33.46 -4.54 -2.16
C LYS A 94 -32.07 -3.97 -2.45
N GLY A 95 -31.62 -4.11 -3.69
CA GLY A 95 -30.44 -3.40 -4.19
C GLY A 95 -29.10 -3.78 -3.56
N LEU A 96 -28.92 -5.01 -3.06
CA LEU A 96 -27.63 -5.43 -2.47
C LEU A 96 -26.51 -5.37 -3.51
N SER A 97 -25.64 -4.38 -3.34
CA SER A 97 -24.54 -4.05 -4.25
C SER A 97 -23.31 -3.58 -3.48
N LEU A 98 -22.15 -3.77 -4.11
CA LEU A 98 -20.87 -3.25 -3.62
C LEU A 98 -20.61 -1.91 -4.30
N VAL A 99 -20.58 -0.82 -3.54
CA VAL A 99 -20.30 0.53 -4.04
C VAL A 99 -19.16 1.10 -3.22
N SER A 100 -18.07 1.50 -3.89
CA SER A 100 -16.92 2.17 -3.26
C SER A 100 -16.31 1.44 -2.05
N GLY A 101 -16.33 0.10 -2.04
CA GLY A 101 -15.80 -0.70 -0.92
C GLY A 101 -16.74 -0.82 0.28
N ALA A 102 -18.01 -0.43 0.14
CA ALA A 102 -19.08 -0.66 1.11
C ALA A 102 -20.22 -1.48 0.50
N LEU A 103 -20.87 -2.32 1.30
CA LEU A 103 -22.11 -2.98 0.92
C LEU A 103 -23.27 -2.02 1.17
N HIS A 104 -24.04 -1.76 0.13
CA HIS A 104 -25.27 -0.99 0.20
C HIS A 104 -26.46 -1.91 -0.03
N PHE A 105 -27.47 -1.81 0.83
CA PHE A 105 -28.76 -2.45 0.62
C PHE A 105 -29.86 -1.68 1.34
N GLU A 106 -31.08 -1.86 0.86
CA GLU A 106 -32.26 -1.31 1.51
C GLU A 106 -33.05 -2.44 2.16
N LEU A 107 -33.42 -2.29 3.44
CA LEU A 107 -34.37 -3.23 4.05
C LEU A 107 -35.76 -2.95 3.52
N THR A 108 -36.47 -4.02 3.18
CA THR A 108 -37.90 -3.94 2.85
C THR A 108 -38.74 -3.79 4.12
N ASP A 109 -38.25 -4.30 5.24
CA ASP A 109 -38.98 -4.47 6.50
C ASP A 109 -38.12 -3.93 7.66
N LEU A 110 -38.52 -2.78 8.23
CA LEU A 110 -37.74 -2.09 9.27
C LEU A 110 -37.72 -2.86 10.59
N ASP A 111 -38.72 -3.71 10.84
CA ASP A 111 -38.81 -4.54 12.05
C ASP A 111 -37.70 -5.61 12.10
N LYS A 112 -37.00 -5.85 10.99
CA LYS A 112 -35.90 -6.82 10.88
C LYS A 112 -34.51 -6.19 10.92
N GLU A 113 -34.40 -4.91 11.25
CA GLU A 113 -33.12 -4.21 11.35
C GLU A 113 -32.19 -4.87 12.39
N ASP A 114 -32.71 -5.19 13.58
CA ASP A 114 -31.94 -5.87 14.63
C ASP A 114 -31.45 -7.26 14.22
N ALA A 115 -32.31 -8.02 13.51
CA ALA A 115 -31.97 -9.33 12.99
C ALA A 115 -30.90 -9.24 11.89
N ALA A 116 -31.01 -8.25 11.00
CA ALA A 116 -30.02 -8.00 9.96
C ALA A 116 -28.67 -7.60 10.57
N ARG A 117 -28.68 -6.71 11.57
CA ARG A 117 -27.47 -6.29 12.29
C ARG A 117 -26.79 -7.45 13.01
N LYS A 118 -27.57 -8.37 13.59
CA LYS A 118 -27.05 -9.57 14.23
C LYS A 118 -26.35 -10.49 13.23
N ILE A 119 -26.99 -10.77 12.09
CA ILE A 119 -26.41 -11.61 11.04
C ILE A 119 -25.11 -10.99 10.49
N LEU A 120 -25.10 -9.68 10.23
CA LEU A 120 -23.90 -9.00 9.74
C LEU A 120 -22.74 -9.08 10.73
N ARG A 121 -23.00 -8.93 12.03
CA ARG A 121 -21.99 -9.10 13.09
C ARG A 121 -21.50 -10.55 13.25
N GLU A 122 -22.35 -11.53 12.93
CA GLU A 122 -21.96 -12.95 12.90
C GLU A 122 -21.07 -13.28 11.69
N ILE A 123 -21.31 -12.63 10.55
CA ILE A 123 -20.50 -12.77 9.34
C ILE A 123 -19.11 -12.16 9.56
N ASP A 124 -19.06 -10.90 10.00
CA ASP A 124 -17.80 -10.22 10.31
C ASP A 124 -18.01 -9.17 11.42
N ARG A 125 -17.27 -9.36 12.51
CA ARG A 125 -17.35 -8.51 13.71
C ARG A 125 -16.79 -7.10 13.49
N SER A 126 -16.02 -6.91 12.42
CA SER A 126 -15.42 -5.63 12.05
C SER A 126 -16.33 -4.76 11.18
N LEU A 127 -17.55 -5.21 10.86
CA LEU A 127 -18.48 -4.42 10.05
C LEU A 127 -19.14 -3.31 10.86
N GLU A 128 -18.93 -2.08 10.41
CA GLU A 128 -19.66 -0.91 10.87
C GLU A 128 -20.92 -0.78 10.02
N VAL A 129 -22.07 -0.83 10.71
CA VAL A 129 -23.39 -0.76 10.11
C VAL A 129 -23.95 0.63 10.42
N GLU A 130 -24.02 1.48 9.41
CA GLU A 130 -24.70 2.77 9.45
C GLU A 130 -26.09 2.62 8.82
N SER A 131 -27.11 3.01 9.58
CA SER A 131 -28.51 2.94 9.16
C SER A 131 -29.03 4.36 8.94
N SER A 132 -29.52 4.64 7.73
CA SER A 132 -30.18 5.89 7.38
C SER A 132 -31.62 5.60 6.92
N GLY A 133 -32.48 5.24 7.86
CA GLY A 133 -33.88 4.92 7.59
C GLY A 133 -34.03 3.56 6.90
N LYS A 134 -34.36 3.54 5.60
CA LYS A 134 -34.52 2.28 4.83
C LYS A 134 -33.23 1.81 4.19
N SER A 135 -32.25 2.68 4.00
CA SER A 135 -30.94 2.33 3.45
C SER A 135 -29.96 2.01 4.56
N MET A 136 -29.33 0.85 4.47
CA MET A 136 -28.22 0.46 5.32
C MET A 136 -26.93 0.45 4.50
N MET A 137 -25.92 1.10 5.05
CA MET A 137 -24.56 1.05 4.56
C MET A 137 -23.73 0.21 5.52
N VAL A 138 -23.02 -0.76 4.98
CA VAL A 138 -22.15 -1.64 5.75
C VAL A 138 -20.74 -1.51 5.21
N ARG A 139 -19.85 -0.96 6.03
CA ARG A 139 -18.44 -0.76 5.69
C ARG A 139 -17.57 -1.66 6.57
N MET A 140 -16.50 -2.19 6.01
CA MET A 140 -15.48 -2.86 6.82
C MET A 140 -14.71 -1.79 7.60
N SER A 141 -14.61 -1.94 8.92
CA SER A 141 -13.81 -1.07 9.77
C SER A 141 -12.34 -1.23 9.38
N GLU A 142 -11.65 -0.11 9.14
CA GLU A 142 -10.25 0.00 8.65
C GLU A 142 -9.21 -0.68 9.54
N LYS A 143 -9.61 -1.28 10.67
CA LYS A 143 -8.71 -1.85 11.69
C LYS A 143 -8.14 -3.24 11.36
N SER A 144 -8.22 -3.68 10.10
CA SER A 144 -7.88 -5.05 9.69
C SER A 144 -6.99 -5.15 8.44
N ILE A 145 -6.42 -4.04 7.97
CA ILE A 145 -5.34 -4.06 6.96
C ILE A 145 -4.00 -4.07 7.69
#